data_AF-A0A935WI05-F1
#
_entry.id   AF-A0A935WI05-F1
#
_cell.length_a   1.000
_cell.length_b   1.000
_cell.length_c   1.000
_cell.angle_alpha   90.00
_cell.angle_beta   90.00
_cell.angle_gamma   90.00
#
_symmetry.space_group_name_H-M   'P 1'
#
loop_
_entity.id
_entity.type
_entity.pdbx_description
1 polymer ?
#
loop_
_entity_poly.entity_id
_entity_poly.type
_entity_poly.pdbx_seq_one_letter_code
_entity_poly.pdbx_strand_id
1 'polypeptide(L)'
;MKTEGPSHAEMAPAPEIGWYLLGGMGLVFALVAGADLALTWYPAGFGNREWEFGTVSAVFDGLPLFAMGLALSFGAAVARGKIGLLKFWSIVLVLVAVVLLGLLGLYARTIPVALASTTDALVKVGLQKAIAKALLQGVGYTAAFLWTGILGWKHAKSA
;
A
#
# COMPACT_ATOMS: atom_id res chain seq x y z
N MET A 1 52.40 -2.73 29.19
CA MET A 1 51.83 -1.54 28.54
C MET A 1 50.78 -2.05 27.55
N LYS A 2 49.49 -2.01 27.92
CA LYS A 2 48.40 -2.43 27.01
C LYS A 2 48.07 -1.23 26.13
N THR A 3 48.36 -1.34 24.84
CA THR A 3 47.91 -0.37 23.84
C THR A 3 46.42 -0.58 23.61
N GLU A 4 45.60 0.37 24.05
CA GLU A 4 44.18 0.43 23.71
C GLU A 4 44.07 0.49 22.18
N GLY A 5 43.40 -0.50 21.58
CA GLY A 5 43.13 -0.54 20.15
C GLY A 5 42.27 0.65 19.72
N PRO A 6 42.17 0.93 18.41
CA PRO A 6 41.48 2.12 17.92
C PRO A 6 40.05 2.16 18.47
N SER A 7 39.81 3.15 19.34
CA SER A 7 38.49 3.50 19.84
C SER A 7 37.61 3.76 18.62
N HIS A 8 36.68 2.84 18.34
CA HIS A 8 35.63 3.09 17.36
C HIS A 8 34.81 4.26 17.91
N ALA A 9 35.09 5.47 17.42
CA ALA A 9 34.34 6.66 17.81
C ALA A 9 32.85 6.36 17.59
N GLU A 10 32.08 6.31 18.67
CA GLU A 10 30.64 6.11 18.61
C GLU A 10 30.02 7.24 17.79
N MET A 11 29.36 6.88 16.69
CA MET A 11 28.69 7.84 15.83
C MET A 11 27.47 8.40 16.58
N ALA A 12 27.38 9.73 16.69
CA ALA A 12 26.23 10.39 17.28
C ALA A 12 24.95 10.06 16.46
N PRO A 13 23.80 9.85 17.12
CA PRO A 13 22.54 9.58 16.43
C PRO A 13 22.14 10.77 15.55
N ALA A 14 21.78 10.50 14.29
CA ALA A 14 21.32 11.48 13.32
C ALA A 14 19.89 11.15 12.85
N PRO A 15 18.85 11.40 13.67
CA PRO A 15 17.48 11.01 13.35
C PRO A 15 16.96 11.65 12.05
N GLU A 16 17.40 12.87 11.74
CA GLU A 16 17.01 13.65 10.57
C GLU A 16 17.38 12.92 9.29
N ILE A 17 18.63 12.48 9.16
CA ILE A 17 19.07 11.75 7.96
C ILE A 17 18.36 10.40 7.87
N GLY A 18 18.10 9.74 9.01
CA GLY A 18 17.29 8.53 9.07
C GLY A 18 15.90 8.71 8.45
N TRP A 19 15.19 9.78 8.82
CA TRP A 19 13.85 10.07 8.27
C TRP A 19 13.89 10.43 6.78
N TYR A 20 14.94 11.12 6.31
CA TYR A 20 15.12 11.37 4.88
C TYR A 20 15.32 10.07 4.09
N LEU A 21 16.17 9.17 4.60
CA LEU A 21 16.44 7.88 3.96
C LEU A 21 15.19 7.00 3.93
N LEU A 22 14.48 6.88 5.05
CA LEU A 22 13.23 6.13 5.12
C LEU A 22 12.16 6.71 4.21
N GLY A 23 12.00 8.03 4.19
CA GLY A 23 11.03 8.70 3.33
C GLY A 23 11.35 8.53 1.84
N GLY A 24 12.63 8.60 1.47
CA GLY A 24 13.11 8.40 0.11
C GLY A 24 12.95 6.96 -0.37
N MET A 25 13.36 5.97 0.44
CA MET A 25 13.16 4.56 0.13
C MET A 25 11.68 4.20 0.04
N GLY A 26 10.86 4.73 0.97
CA GLY A 26 9.41 4.59 0.91
C GLY A 26 8.83 5.10 -0.41
N LEU A 27 9.31 6.25 -0.88
CA LEU A 27 8.83 6.84 -2.13
C LEU A 27 9.22 5.98 -3.33
N VAL A 28 10.45 5.44 -3.36
CA VAL A 28 10.88 4.51 -4.41
C VAL A 28 9.99 3.27 -4.44
N PHE A 29 9.72 2.65 -3.29
CA PHE A 29 8.83 1.48 -3.22
C PHE A 29 7.41 1.81 -3.68
N ALA A 30 6.87 2.95 -3.27
CA ALA A 30 5.54 3.39 -3.69
C ALA A 30 5.50 3.66 -5.21
N LEU A 31 6.52 4.28 -5.79
CA LEU A 31 6.56 4.57 -7.23
C LEU A 31 6.73 3.31 -8.07
N VAL A 32 7.65 2.42 -7.70
CA VAL A 32 7.89 1.17 -8.43
C VAL A 32 6.68 0.25 -8.36
N ALA A 33 6.14 0.03 -7.16
CA ALA A 33 4.94 -0.79 -7.00
C ALA A 33 3.72 -0.10 -7.64
N GLY A 34 3.60 1.22 -7.56
CA GLY A 34 2.53 1.98 -8.21
C GLY A 34 2.56 1.87 -9.73
N ALA A 35 3.75 1.87 -10.33
CA ALA A 35 3.92 1.65 -11.77
C ALA A 35 3.52 0.23 -12.17
N ASP A 36 3.95 -0.78 -11.42
CA ASP A 36 3.55 -2.18 -11.63
C ASP A 36 2.02 -2.35 -11.54
N LEU A 37 1.42 -1.80 -10.48
CA LEU A 37 -0.04 -1.77 -10.29
C LEU A 37 -0.78 -1.07 -11.43
N ALA A 38 -0.22 0.01 -11.97
CA ALA A 38 -0.81 0.72 -13.11
C ALA A 38 -0.69 -0.11 -14.41
N LEU A 39 0.42 -0.80 -14.62
CA LEU A 39 0.65 -1.66 -15.78
C LEU A 39 -0.24 -2.90 -15.79
N THR A 40 -0.69 -3.38 -14.63
CA THR A 40 -1.68 -4.47 -14.51
C THR A 40 -3.00 -4.16 -15.24
N TRP A 41 -3.32 -2.88 -15.49
CA TRP A 41 -4.52 -2.48 -16.22
C TRP A 41 -4.37 -2.53 -17.74
N TYR A 42 -3.18 -2.89 -18.27
CA TYR A 42 -2.90 -2.96 -19.69
C TYR A 42 -2.72 -4.41 -20.18
N PRO A 43 -3.40 -4.85 -21.27
CA PRO A 43 -4.42 -4.12 -22.02
C PRO A 43 -5.74 -4.02 -21.24
N ALA A 44 -6.43 -2.89 -21.40
CA ALA A 44 -7.69 -2.64 -20.70
C ALA A 44 -8.81 -3.56 -21.24
N GLY A 45 -9.48 -4.28 -20.34
CA GLY A 45 -10.52 -5.27 -20.65
C GLY A 45 -11.83 -5.04 -19.91
N PHE A 46 -12.17 -3.78 -19.61
CA PHE A 46 -13.39 -3.42 -18.88
C PHE A 46 -14.65 -4.05 -19.49
N GLY A 47 -15.56 -4.53 -18.65
CA GLY A 47 -16.77 -5.26 -19.05
C GLY A 47 -16.56 -6.77 -19.22
N ASN A 48 -15.33 -7.24 -19.37
CA ASN A 48 -15.02 -8.67 -19.23
C ASN A 48 -14.80 -9.01 -17.76
N ARG A 49 -15.73 -9.77 -17.18
CA ARG A 49 -15.72 -10.12 -15.75
C ARG A 49 -14.51 -10.96 -15.33
N GLU A 50 -13.97 -11.78 -16.22
CA GLU A 50 -12.77 -12.58 -15.94
C GLU A 50 -11.53 -11.68 -15.87
N TRP A 51 -11.42 -10.73 -16.80
CA TRP A 51 -10.37 -9.72 -16.78
C TRP A 51 -10.47 -8.83 -15.55
N GLU A 52 -11.67 -8.35 -15.22
CA GLU A 52 -11.92 -7.53 -14.04
C GLU A 52 -11.56 -8.24 -12.74
N PHE A 53 -11.94 -9.51 -12.60
CA PHE A 53 -11.57 -10.34 -11.46
C PHE A 53 -10.05 -10.48 -11.33
N GLY A 54 -9.38 -10.93 -12.40
CA GLY A 54 -7.94 -11.17 -12.40
C GLY A 54 -7.13 -9.90 -12.15
N THR A 55 -7.50 -8.80 -12.80
CA THR A 55 -6.85 -7.49 -12.64
C THR A 55 -6.95 -6.99 -11.21
N VAL A 56 -8.14 -7.04 -10.61
CA VAL A 56 -8.31 -6.56 -9.23
C VAL A 56 -7.67 -7.49 -8.21
N SER A 57 -7.69 -8.81 -8.41
CA SER A 57 -6.89 -9.74 -7.58
C SER A 57 -5.41 -9.39 -7.62
N ALA A 58 -4.85 -9.18 -8.82
CA ALA A 58 -3.44 -8.82 -8.99
C ALA A 58 -3.11 -7.48 -8.33
N VAL A 59 -4.01 -6.49 -8.40
CA VAL A 59 -3.83 -5.21 -7.68
C VAL A 59 -3.75 -5.45 -6.17
N PHE A 60 -4.65 -6.23 -5.59
CA PHE A 60 -4.61 -6.53 -4.15
C PHE A 60 -3.38 -7.33 -3.73
N ASP A 61 -2.88 -8.21 -4.60
CA ASP A 61 -1.64 -8.95 -4.37
C ASP A 61 -0.39 -8.05 -4.37
N GLY A 62 -0.38 -6.99 -5.20
CA GLY A 62 0.70 -6.00 -5.26
C GLY A 62 0.66 -4.92 -4.17
N LEU A 63 -0.45 -4.81 -3.42
CA LEU A 63 -0.62 -3.78 -2.40
C LEU A 63 0.43 -3.76 -1.27
N PRO A 64 0.95 -4.89 -0.75
CA PRO A 64 1.83 -4.85 0.42
C PRO A 64 3.07 -3.97 0.24
N LEU A 65 3.73 -4.04 -0.93
CA LEU A 65 4.91 -3.22 -1.21
C LEU A 65 4.54 -1.75 -1.41
N PHE A 66 3.46 -1.48 -2.14
CA PHE A 66 2.95 -0.13 -2.33
C PHE A 66 2.56 0.53 -1.00
N ALA A 67 1.82 -0.19 -0.16
CA ALA A 67 1.40 0.25 1.17
C ALA A 67 2.59 0.52 2.09
N MET A 68 3.60 -0.36 2.08
CA MET A 68 4.82 -0.14 2.84
C MET A 68 5.54 1.14 2.38
N GLY A 69 5.63 1.36 1.07
CA GLY A 69 6.22 2.57 0.52
C GLY A 69 5.52 3.84 1.00
N LEU A 70 4.19 3.87 0.87
CA LEU A 70 3.38 4.99 1.36
C LEU A 70 3.49 5.19 2.88
N ALA A 71 3.50 4.10 3.66
CA ALA A 71 3.61 4.17 5.11
C ALA A 71 4.96 4.74 5.56
N LEU A 72 6.07 4.32 4.94
CA LEU A 72 7.40 4.86 5.22
C LEU A 72 7.51 6.34 4.85
N SER A 73 7.01 6.73 3.68
CA SER A 73 7.01 8.14 3.25
C SER A 73 6.14 9.02 4.15
N PHE A 74 4.95 8.54 4.54
CA PHE A 74 4.08 9.24 5.48
C PHE A 74 4.72 9.34 6.86
N GLY A 75 5.27 8.24 7.40
CA GLY A 75 5.94 8.21 8.70
C GLY A 75 7.12 9.19 8.75
N ALA A 76 7.93 9.23 7.68
CA ALA A 76 9.00 10.22 7.55
C ALA A 76 8.47 11.67 7.51
N ALA A 77 7.33 11.91 6.87
CA ALA A 77 6.71 13.24 6.85
C ALA A 77 6.21 13.68 8.24
N VAL A 78 5.61 12.75 9.00
CA VAL A 78 5.21 12.97 10.39
C VAL A 78 6.44 13.29 11.25
N ALA A 79 7.48 12.46 11.19
CA ALA A 79 8.69 12.64 12.00
C ALA A 79 9.44 13.95 11.71
N ARG A 80 9.35 14.46 10.48
CA ARG A 80 9.98 15.73 10.08
C ARG A 80 9.17 16.98 10.46
N GLY A 81 7.95 16.82 10.99
CA GLY A 81 7.11 17.93 11.45
C GLY A 81 6.66 18.92 10.37
N LYS A 82 6.82 18.58 9.07
CA LYS A 82 6.47 19.49 7.97
C LYS A 82 4.98 19.37 7.64
N ILE A 83 4.17 20.29 8.17
CA ILE A 83 2.70 20.34 8.02
C ILE A 83 2.25 20.19 6.56
N GLY A 84 2.90 20.91 5.63
CA GLY A 84 2.56 20.83 4.20
C GLY A 84 2.76 19.43 3.61
N LEU A 85 3.86 18.77 3.98
CA LEU A 85 4.17 17.41 3.51
C LEU A 85 3.22 16.38 4.14
N LEU A 86 2.87 16.56 5.42
CA LEU A 86 1.90 15.71 6.10
C LEU A 86 0.50 15.82 5.49
N LYS A 87 0.05 17.05 5.16
CA LYS A 87 -1.22 17.29 4.45
C LYS A 87 -1.24 16.62 3.08
N PHE A 88 -0.16 16.77 2.30
CA PHE A 88 -0.03 16.12 1.00
C PHE A 88 -0.20 14.60 1.11
N TRP A 89 0.57 13.94 1.97
CA TRP A 89 0.48 12.49 2.11
C TRP A 89 -0.87 12.04 2.69
N SER A 90 -1.46 12.81 3.59
CA SER A 90 -2.81 12.52 4.10
C SER A 90 -3.86 12.50 2.99
N ILE A 91 -3.79 13.44 2.05
CA ILE A 91 -4.66 13.48 0.86
C ILE A 91 -4.38 12.26 -0.04
N VAL A 92 -3.11 11.96 -0.31
CA VAL A 92 -2.72 10.79 -1.13
C VAL A 92 -3.29 9.50 -0.55
N LEU A 93 -3.15 9.27 0.76
CA LEU A 93 -3.67 8.07 1.43
C LEU A 93 -5.20 7.96 1.31
N VAL A 94 -5.93 9.07 1.49
CA VAL A 94 -7.38 9.09 1.33
C VAL A 94 -7.79 8.81 -0.12
N LEU A 95 -7.10 9.40 -1.10
CA LEU A 95 -7.37 9.14 -2.52
C LEU A 95 -7.12 7.68 -2.88
N VAL A 96 -6.01 7.10 -2.43
CA VAL A 96 -5.72 5.67 -2.62
C VAL A 96 -6.83 4.83 -2.01
N ALA A 97 -7.29 5.15 -0.79
CA ALA A 97 -8.36 4.40 -0.16
C ALA A 97 -9.70 4.48 -0.92
N VAL A 98 -10.03 5.64 -1.49
CA VAL A 98 -11.23 5.80 -2.35
C VAL A 98 -11.11 4.94 -3.61
N VAL A 99 -9.92 4.88 -4.23
CA VAL A 99 -9.67 3.98 -5.36
C VAL A 99 -9.87 2.52 -4.94
N LEU A 100 -9.30 2.10 -3.80
CA LEU A 100 -9.46 0.73 -3.30
C LEU A 100 -10.91 0.37 -2.97
N LEU A 101 -11.71 1.31 -2.47
CA LEU A 101 -13.16 1.12 -2.29
C LEU A 101 -13.86 0.87 -3.63
N GLY A 102 -13.51 1.63 -4.68
CA GLY A 102 -14.00 1.41 -6.03
C GLY A 102 -13.65 0.01 -6.55
N LEU A 103 -12.40 -0.42 -6.35
CA LEU A 103 -11.93 -1.75 -6.74
C LEU A 103 -12.62 -2.87 -5.97
N LEU A 104 -12.84 -2.71 -4.66
CA LEU A 104 -13.62 -3.66 -3.86
C LEU A 104 -15.05 -3.79 -4.40
N GLY A 105 -15.68 -2.66 -4.76
CA GLY A 105 -17.02 -2.66 -5.36
C GLY A 105 -17.07 -3.40 -6.70
N LEU A 106 -16.06 -3.20 -7.55
CA LEU A 106 -15.91 -3.91 -8.81
C LEU A 106 -15.66 -5.42 -8.57
N TYR A 107 -14.73 -5.75 -7.68
CA TYR A 107 -14.39 -7.13 -7.34
C TYR A 107 -15.59 -7.91 -6.81
N ALA A 108 -16.37 -7.31 -5.90
CA ALA A 108 -17.56 -7.92 -5.32
C ALA A 108 -18.58 -8.35 -6.39
N ARG A 109 -18.70 -7.60 -7.49
CA ARG A 109 -19.59 -7.93 -8.62
C ARG A 109 -19.09 -9.11 -9.46
N THR A 110 -17.78 -9.35 -9.47
CA THR A 110 -17.16 -10.42 -10.27
C THR A 110 -17.10 -11.77 -9.53
N ILE A 111 -17.14 -11.78 -8.19
CA ILE A 111 -17.04 -12.99 -7.36
C ILE A 111 -18.05 -14.09 -7.76
N PRO A 112 -19.37 -13.81 -7.92
CA PRO A 112 -20.33 -14.86 -8.25
C PRO A 112 -20.02 -15.55 -9.59
N VAL A 113 -19.49 -14.78 -10.54
CA VAL A 113 -19.17 -15.25 -11.88
C VAL A 113 -17.89 -16.08 -11.87
N ALA A 114 -16.88 -15.64 -11.12
CA ALA A 114 -15.67 -16.42 -10.91
C ALA A 114 -15.97 -17.77 -10.21
N LEU A 115 -16.85 -17.79 -9.20
CA LEU A 115 -17.21 -19.04 -8.52
C LEU A 115 -18.05 -19.99 -9.39
N ALA A 116 -18.72 -19.47 -10.42
CA ALA A 116 -19.51 -20.26 -11.37
C ALA A 116 -18.69 -20.78 -12.56
N SER A 117 -17.48 -20.26 -12.80
CA SER A 117 -16.67 -20.62 -13.97
C SER A 117 -15.92 -21.95 -13.82
N THR A 118 -15.89 -22.55 -12.62
CA THR A 118 -15.21 -23.82 -12.38
C THR A 118 -16.07 -24.81 -11.62
N THR A 119 -16.08 -26.06 -12.10
CA THR A 119 -16.76 -27.21 -11.47
C THR A 119 -15.78 -28.12 -10.72
N ASP A 120 -14.47 -27.95 -10.95
CA ASP A 120 -13.43 -28.71 -10.26
C ASP A 120 -13.32 -28.26 -8.79
N ALA A 121 -13.47 -29.19 -7.87
CA ALA A 121 -13.49 -28.92 -6.43
C ALA A 121 -12.15 -28.35 -5.92
N LEU A 122 -11.01 -28.81 -6.45
CA LEU A 122 -9.68 -28.39 -6.01
C LEU A 122 -9.39 -26.96 -6.50
N VAL A 123 -9.72 -26.66 -7.76
CA VAL A 123 -9.61 -25.30 -8.31
C VAL A 123 -10.52 -24.33 -7.57
N LYS A 124 -11.75 -24.75 -7.23
CA LYS A 124 -12.71 -23.93 -6.49
C LYS A 124 -12.22 -23.54 -5.10
N VAL A 125 -11.56 -24.45 -4.38
CA VAL A 125 -10.97 -24.14 -3.06
C VAL A 125 -9.83 -23.13 -3.21
N GLY A 126 -8.96 -23.28 -4.22
CA GLY A 126 -7.91 -22.31 -4.52
C GLY A 126 -8.47 -20.91 -4.79
N LEU A 127 -9.51 -20.84 -5.60
CA LEU A 127 -10.21 -19.59 -5.94
C LEU A 127 -10.85 -18.94 -4.71
N GLN A 128 -11.51 -19.71 -3.84
CA GLN A 128 -12.10 -19.19 -2.60
C GLN A 128 -11.04 -18.59 -1.66
N LYS A 129 -9.88 -19.23 -1.53
CA LYS A 129 -8.76 -18.70 -0.73
C LYS A 129 -8.23 -17.40 -1.32
N ALA A 130 -8.07 -17.33 -2.65
CA ALA A 130 -7.64 -16.11 -3.33
C ALA A 130 -8.64 -14.97 -3.12
N ILE A 131 -9.95 -15.25 -3.24
CA ILE A 131 -11.02 -14.27 -2.97
C ILE A 131 -10.94 -13.78 -1.52
N ALA A 132 -10.84 -14.69 -0.55
CA ALA A 132 -10.77 -14.33 0.86
C ALA A 132 -9.55 -13.45 1.16
N LYS A 133 -8.38 -13.81 0.62
CA LYS A 133 -7.14 -13.02 0.74
C LYS A 133 -7.32 -11.62 0.15
N ALA A 134 -7.81 -11.53 -1.08
CA ALA A 134 -8.04 -10.26 -1.78
C ALA A 134 -9.02 -9.36 -1.04
N LEU A 135 -10.12 -9.91 -0.50
CA LEU A 135 -11.08 -9.17 0.32
C LEU A 135 -10.45 -8.68 1.63
N LEU A 136 -9.70 -9.55 2.31
CA LEU A 136 -9.01 -9.17 3.56
C LEU A 136 -8.00 -8.05 3.32
N GLN A 137 -7.19 -8.15 2.27
CA GLN A 137 -6.23 -7.12 1.88
C GLN A 137 -6.95 -5.84 1.46
N GLY A 138 -7.94 -5.94 0.58
CA GLY A 138 -8.69 -4.78 0.10
C GLY A 138 -9.36 -4.02 1.23
N VAL A 139 -10.09 -4.69 2.11
CA VAL A 139 -10.74 -4.05 3.27
C VAL A 139 -9.71 -3.53 4.27
N GLY A 140 -8.71 -4.34 4.61
CA GLY A 140 -7.68 -4.00 5.58
C GLY A 140 -6.86 -2.77 5.19
N TYR A 141 -6.32 -2.75 3.96
CA TYR A 141 -5.55 -1.61 3.46
C TYR A 141 -6.41 -0.36 3.28
N THR A 142 -7.64 -0.51 2.79
CA THR A 142 -8.58 0.63 2.67
C THR A 142 -8.82 1.29 4.03
N ALA A 143 -9.15 0.48 5.04
CA ALA A 143 -9.37 0.98 6.40
C ALA A 143 -8.10 1.63 6.98
N ALA A 144 -6.94 0.98 6.79
CA ALA A 144 -5.66 1.51 7.26
C ALA A 144 -5.31 2.86 6.61
N PHE A 145 -5.51 3.01 5.30
CA PHE A 145 -5.23 4.26 4.58
C PHE A 145 -6.20 5.39 4.94
N LEU A 146 -7.50 5.10 5.10
CA LEU A 146 -8.46 6.09 5.59
C LEU A 146 -8.10 6.55 7.01
N TRP A 147 -7.83 5.59 7.90
CA TRP A 147 -7.50 5.88 9.29
C TRP A 147 -6.24 6.74 9.40
N THR A 148 -5.15 6.32 8.76
CA THR A 148 -3.86 7.05 8.77
C THR A 148 -3.96 8.41 8.09
N GLY A 149 -4.65 8.52 6.96
CA GLY A 149 -4.87 9.79 6.27
C GLY A 149 -5.68 10.78 7.11
N ILE A 150 -6.77 10.33 7.75
CA ILE A 150 -7.60 11.18 8.62
C ILE A 150 -6.82 11.61 9.86
N LEU A 151 -6.08 10.70 10.50
CA LEU A 151 -5.25 11.03 11.65
C LEU A 151 -4.13 12.02 11.31
N GLY A 152 -3.43 11.81 10.19
CA GLY A 152 -2.40 12.72 9.70
C GLY A 152 -2.95 14.12 9.44
N TRP A 153 -4.13 14.21 8.82
CA TRP A 153 -4.79 15.47 8.56
C TRP A 153 -5.20 16.20 9.85
N LYS A 154 -5.73 15.47 10.83
CA LYS A 154 -6.07 16.03 12.16
C LYS A 154 -4.83 16.55 12.86
N HIS A 155 -3.74 15.77 12.88
CA HIS A 155 -2.48 16.20 13.48
C HIS A 155 -1.94 17.47 12.81
N ALA A 156 -1.99 17.56 11.48
CA ALA A 156 -1.57 18.73 10.71
C ALA A 156 -2.44 19.99 10.91
N LYS A 157 -3.62 19.86 11.52
CA LYS A 157 -4.49 21.00 11.88
C LYS A 157 -4.27 21.48 13.32
N SER A 158 -3.73 20.62 14.18
CA SER A 158 -3.51 20.91 15.60
C SER A 158 -2.09 21.39 15.91
N ALA A 159 -1.16 21.24 14.96
CA ALA A 159 0.20 21.78 15.00
C ALA A 159 0.25 23.16 14.34
#